data_AF-A0A937UI63-F1
#
_entry.id   AF-A0A937UI63-F1
#
_cell.length_a   1.000
_cell.length_b   1.000
_cell.length_c   1.000
_cell.angle_alpha   90.00
_cell.angle_beta   90.00
_cell.angle_gamma   90.00
#
_symmetry.space_group_name_H-M   'P 1'
#
loop_
_entity.id
_entity.type
_entity.pdbx_description
1 polymer ?
#
loop_
_entity_poly.entity_id
_entity_poly.type
_entity_poly.pdbx_seq_one_letter_code
_entity_poly.pdbx_strand_id
1 'polypeptide(L)'
;MNPPYRYIEWDEGNLWKNEIKHGVTAEEIEQCFNNPPFVIFPHKKISDRRVLLGLTFGGRRLFVVFQHISGEVARPIHARDMKTNERHLYEKYAR
;
A
#
# COMPACT_ATOMS: atom_id res chain seq x y z
N MET A 1 -13.62 5.59 -8.32
CA MET A 1 -13.12 4.36 -8.98
C MET A 1 -13.29 3.20 -8.02
N ASN A 2 -13.61 2.00 -8.50
CA ASN A 2 -13.59 0.82 -7.63
C ASN A 2 -12.13 0.42 -7.34
N PRO A 3 -11.76 0.08 -6.08
CA PRO A 3 -10.41 -0.35 -5.78
C PRO A 3 -10.11 -1.69 -6.48
N PRO A 4 -8.95 -1.82 -7.16
CA PRO A 4 -8.61 -3.05 -7.89
C PRO A 4 -8.22 -4.21 -6.98
N TYR A 5 -8.00 -3.96 -5.69
CA TYR A 5 -7.68 -4.96 -4.68
C TYR A 5 -8.66 -4.82 -3.52
N ARG A 6 -9.49 -5.85 -3.31
CA ARG A 6 -10.55 -5.87 -2.28
C ARG A 6 -10.23 -6.79 -1.11
N TYR A 7 -9.34 -7.75 -1.33
CA TYR A 7 -8.99 -8.75 -0.33
C TYR A 7 -7.50 -8.64 -0.01
N ILE A 8 -7.19 -8.52 1.27
CA ILE A 8 -5.81 -8.43 1.75
C ILE A 8 -5.46 -9.74 2.42
N GLU A 9 -4.40 -10.38 1.92
CA GLU A 9 -3.91 -11.64 2.45
C GLU A 9 -2.90 -11.37 3.56
N TRP A 10 -3.30 -11.72 4.79
CA TRP A 10 -2.47 -11.60 5.98
C TRP A 10 -2.00 -12.96 6.49
N ASP A 11 -0.76 -13.00 6.95
CA ASP A 11 -0.14 -14.11 7.68
C ASP A 11 0.70 -13.56 8.85
N GLU A 12 1.15 -14.42 9.76
CA GLU A 12 1.98 -13.99 10.90
C GLU A 12 3.27 -13.27 10.46
N GLY A 13 3.81 -13.64 9.31
CA GLY A 13 5.01 -13.06 8.73
C GLY A 13 4.80 -11.67 8.11
N ASN A 14 3.56 -11.21 7.94
CA ASN A 14 3.28 -9.93 7.30
C ASN A 14 2.37 -8.99 8.10
N LEU A 15 1.60 -9.52 9.06
CA LEU A 15 0.67 -8.77 9.89
C LEU A 15 1.38 -7.72 10.77
N TRP A 16 2.41 -8.13 11.52
CA TRP A 16 3.01 -7.27 12.55
C TRP A 16 4.31 -6.60 12.13
N LYS A 17 4.99 -7.11 11.11
CA LYS A 17 6.35 -6.65 10.74
C LYS A 17 6.42 -5.15 10.41
N ASN A 18 5.35 -4.59 9.82
CA ASN A 18 5.33 -3.19 9.41
C ASN A 18 5.06 -2.28 10.60
N GLU A 19 4.25 -2.74 11.55
CA GLU A 19 3.98 -2.01 12.78
C GLU A 19 5.24 -1.96 13.64
N ILE A 20 5.88 -3.11 13.88
CA ILE A 20 7.11 -3.21 14.68
C ILE A 20 8.23 -2.36 14.07
N LYS A 21 8.37 -2.37 12.74
CA LYS A 21 9.50 -1.72 12.05
C LYS A 21 9.26 -0.25 11.70
N HIS A 22 8.01 0.12 11.41
CA HIS A 22 7.66 1.40 10.78
C HIS A 22 6.44 2.07 11.42
N GLY A 23 5.84 1.50 12.46
CA GLY A 23 4.63 2.03 13.09
C GLY A 23 3.46 2.11 12.11
N VAL A 24 3.42 1.23 11.11
CA VAL A 24 2.32 1.14 10.16
C VAL A 24 1.51 -0.12 10.45
N THR A 25 0.27 0.07 10.88
CA THR A 25 -0.62 -1.05 11.25
C THR A 25 -1.17 -1.75 10.01
N ALA A 26 -1.65 -2.99 10.19
CA ALA A 26 -2.37 -3.69 9.14
C ALA A 26 -3.62 -2.91 8.69
N GLU A 27 -4.35 -2.32 9.64
CA GLU A 27 -5.51 -1.48 9.37
C GLU A 27 -5.16 -0.29 8.47
N GLU A 28 -4.07 0.42 8.74
CA GLU A 28 -3.64 1.55 7.91
C GLU A 28 -3.28 1.13 6.48
N ILE A 29 -2.73 -0.08 6.31
CA ILE A 29 -2.47 -0.66 5.00
C ILE A 29 -3.78 -0.94 4.27
N GLU A 30 -4.76 -1.57 4.93
CA GLU A 30 -6.09 -1.83 4.35
C GLU A 30 -6.80 -0.53 3.97
N GLN A 31 -6.72 0.50 4.81
CA GLN A 31 -7.24 1.83 4.51
C GLN A 31 -6.63 2.37 3.22
N CYS A 32 -5.33 2.21 2.98
CA CYS A 32 -4.71 2.67 1.73
C CYS A 32 -5.28 1.98 0.48
N PHE A 33 -5.72 0.72 0.57
CA PHE A 33 -6.37 0.02 -0.55
C PHE A 33 -7.82 0.47 -0.76
N ASN A 34 -8.51 0.86 0.33
CA ASN A 34 -9.94 1.16 0.32
C ASN A 34 -10.28 2.66 0.28
N ASN A 35 -9.30 3.54 0.50
CA ASN A 35 -9.49 4.99 0.61
C ASN A 35 -8.88 5.71 -0.61
N PRO A 36 -9.64 5.93 -1.70
CA PRO A 36 -9.19 6.76 -2.79
C PRO A 36 -9.06 8.24 -2.37
N PRO A 37 -8.16 9.00 -3.01
CA PRO A 37 -7.39 8.62 -4.19
C PRO A 37 -6.12 7.82 -3.84
N PHE A 38 -5.63 7.00 -4.78
CA PHE A 38 -4.38 6.26 -4.62
C PHE A 38 -3.67 6.08 -5.97
N VAL A 39 -2.39 5.73 -5.93
CA VAL A 39 -1.59 5.46 -7.14
C VAL A 39 -0.96 4.08 -7.05
N ILE A 40 -1.14 3.25 -8.07
CA ILE A 40 -0.54 1.92 -8.15
C ILE A 40 0.38 1.83 -9.37
N PHE A 41 1.60 1.34 -9.16
CA PHE A 41 2.58 1.13 -10.23
C PHE A 41 3.47 -0.10 -10.00
N PRO A 42 4.08 -0.68 -11.05
CA PRO A 42 4.97 -1.82 -10.92
C PRO A 42 6.20 -1.51 -10.06
N HIS A 43 6.65 -2.48 -9.26
CA HIS A 43 7.89 -2.34 -8.50
C HIS A 43 9.11 -2.45 -9.44
N LYS A 44 10.03 -1.48 -9.35
CA LYS A 44 11.13 -1.33 -10.33
C LYS A 44 12.04 -2.56 -10.47
N LYS A 45 12.24 -3.32 -9.40
CA LYS A 45 13.24 -4.41 -9.35
C LYS A 45 12.63 -5.82 -9.29
N ILE A 46 11.35 -5.93 -8.98
CA ILE A 46 10.73 -7.21 -8.63
C ILE A 46 9.40 -7.27 -9.37
N SER A 47 9.33 -8.14 -10.38
CA SER A 47 8.27 -8.14 -11.40
C SER A 47 6.88 -8.52 -10.87
N ASP A 48 6.82 -9.34 -9.84
CA ASP A 48 5.55 -9.78 -9.21
C ASP A 48 5.05 -8.81 -8.12
N ARG A 49 5.80 -7.72 -7.87
CA ARG A 49 5.46 -6.72 -6.86
C ARG A 49 4.96 -5.43 -7.48
N ARG A 50 4.07 -4.79 -6.74
CA ARG A 50 3.52 -3.47 -7.03
C ARG A 50 3.74 -2.56 -5.85
N VAL A 51 3.68 -1.26 -6.11
CA VAL A 51 3.68 -0.20 -5.11
C VAL A 51 2.32 0.47 -5.15
N LEU A 52 1.74 0.69 -3.98
CA LEU A 52 0.59 1.53 -3.71
C LEU A 52 1.07 2.76 -2.93
N LEU A 53 0.69 3.94 -3.42
CA LEU A 53 0.74 5.19 -2.67
C LEU A 53 -0.69 5.53 -2.27
N GLY A 54 -0.99 5.49 -0.97
CA GLY A 54 -2.35 5.67 -0.44
C GLY A 54 -2.41 6.61 0.76
N LEU A 55 -3.64 6.94 1.14
CA LEU A 55 -3.96 7.82 2.27
C LEU A 55 -4.76 7.04 3.31
N THR A 56 -4.36 7.09 4.58
CA THR A 56 -5.15 6.55 5.68
C THR A 56 -6.27 7.53 6.05
N PHE A 57 -7.31 7.07 6.76
CA PHE A 57 -8.35 7.96 7.26
C PHE A 57 -7.82 8.98 8.28
N GLY A 58 -6.73 8.64 8.99
CA GLY A 58 -5.99 9.55 9.85
C GLY A 58 -5.10 10.55 9.11
N GLY A 59 -5.11 10.57 7.78
CA GLY A 59 -4.36 11.52 6.96
C GLY A 59 -2.89 11.16 6.70
N ARG A 60 -2.42 9.97 7.12
CA ARG A 60 -1.06 9.52 6.82
C ARG A 60 -0.96 9.08 5.37
N ARG A 61 0.12 9.47 4.71
CA ARG A 61 0.44 9.09 3.34
C ARG A 61 1.43 7.95 3.36
N LEU A 62 1.01 6.76 2.93
CA LEU A 62 1.80 5.54 3.02
C LEU A 62 2.27 5.04 1.67
N PHE A 63 3.51 4.56 1.67
CA PHE A 63 4.10 3.76 0.61
C PHE A 63 3.97 2.29 1.01
N VAL A 64 3.27 1.50 0.18
CA VAL A 64 3.01 0.07 0.42
C VAL A 64 3.50 -0.75 -0.76
N VAL A 65 4.43 -1.68 -0.52
CA VAL A 65 4.81 -2.73 -1.47
C VAL A 65 3.96 -3.96 -1.20
N PHE A 66 3.37 -4.51 -2.25
CA PHE A 66 2.56 -5.71 -2.15
C PHE A 66 2.77 -6.63 -3.37
N GLN A 67 2.48 -7.92 -3.19
CA GLN A 67 2.43 -8.89 -4.28
C GLN A 67 0.99 -8.97 -4.79
N HIS A 68 0.82 -9.04 -6.11
CA HIS A 68 -0.47 -9.41 -6.70
C HIS A 68 -0.57 -10.93 -6.70
N ILE A 69 -1.55 -11.49 -5.97
CA ILE A 69 -1.72 -12.94 -5.85
C ILE A 69 -2.59 -13.45 -7.01
N SER A 70 -3.85 -12.99 -7.06
CA SER A 70 -4.81 -13.32 -8.11
C SER A 70 -5.99 -12.35 -8.03
N GLY A 71 -6.67 -12.09 -9.15
CA GLY A 71 -7.87 -11.25 -9.18
C GLY A 71 -7.71 -9.95 -8.40
N GLU A 72 -8.56 -9.78 -7.37
CA GLU A 72 -8.61 -8.62 -6.47
C GLU A 72 -7.84 -8.84 -5.14
N VAL A 73 -6.91 -9.82 -5.09
CA VAL A 73 -6.16 -10.19 -3.87
C VAL A 73 -4.75 -9.60 -3.86
N ALA A 74 -4.39 -8.92 -2.78
CA ALA A 74 -3.07 -8.36 -2.54
C ALA A 74 -2.44 -8.93 -1.25
N ARG A 75 -1.13 -9.24 -1.28
CA ARG A 75 -0.36 -9.61 -0.08
C ARG A 75 0.62 -8.49 0.27
N PRO A 76 0.43 -7.75 1.37
CA PRO A 76 1.36 -6.70 1.79
C PRO A 76 2.73 -7.26 2.19
N ILE A 77 3.80 -6.64 1.68
CA ILE A 77 5.18 -7.06 1.93
C ILE A 77 5.93 -6.03 2.76
N HIS A 78 5.72 -4.74 2.50
CA HIS A 78 6.44 -3.66 3.18
C HIS A 78 5.61 -2.39 3.15
N ALA A 79 5.53 -1.67 4.26
CA ALA A 79 4.86 -0.39 4.34
C ALA A 79 5.63 0.59 5.22
N ARG A 80 5.53 1.88 4.89
CA ARG A 80 6.14 3.01 5.63
C ARG A 80 5.49 4.32 5.19
N ASP A 81 5.79 5.41 5.89
CA ASP A 81 5.45 6.75 5.40
C ASP A 81 6.14 7.04 4.05
N MET A 82 5.44 7.79 3.19
CA MET A 82 5.98 8.26 1.92
C MET A 82 7.16 9.22 2.14
N LYS A 83 8.20 9.06 1.32
CA LYS A 83 9.27 10.04 1.17
C LYS A 83 8.79 11.28 0.41
N THR A 84 9.55 12.36 0.48
CA THR A 84 9.21 13.63 -0.19
C THR A 84 8.88 13.46 -1.67
N ASN A 85 9.71 12.75 -2.44
CA ASN A 85 9.46 12.51 -3.87
C ASN A 85 8.22 11.64 -4.14
N GLU A 86 7.92 10.67 -3.26
CA GLU A 86 6.72 9.83 -3.35
C GLU A 86 5.47 10.64 -3.05
N ARG A 87 5.52 11.59 -2.11
CA ARG A 87 4.40 12.51 -1.85
C ARG A 87 4.10 13.39 -3.06
N HIS A 88 5.12 13.94 -3.72
CA HIS A 88 4.92 14.69 -4.97
C HIS A 88 4.33 13.81 -6.07
N LEU A 89 4.75 12.54 -6.16
CA LEU A 89 4.17 11.59 -7.11
C LEU A 89 2.70 11.32 -6.80
N TYR A 90 2.38 11.08 -5.53
CA TYR A 90 1.01 10.91 -5.06
C TYR A 90 0.16 12.14 -5.41
N GLU A 91 0.57 13.35 -5.02
CA GLU A 91 -0.16 14.59 -5.29
C GLU A 91 -0.38 14.85 -6.79
N LYS A 92 0.56 14.45 -7.64
CA LYS A 92 0.46 14.63 -9.09
C LYS A 92 -0.50 13.63 -9.77
N TYR A 93 -0.57 12.40 -9.27
CA TYR A 93 -1.22 11.29 -9.97
C TYR A 93 -2.41 10.68 -9.24
N ALA A 94 -2.56 10.92 -7.93
CA ALA A 94 -3.69 10.48 -7.15
C ALA A 94 -4.94 11.22 -7.65
N ARG A 95 -5.90 10.46 -8.18
CA ARG A 95 -7.17 10.95 -8.69
C ARG A 95 -8.30 10.07 -8.17
#